data_AF-A0A4Y7JRH2-F1
#
_entry.id   AF-A0A4Y7JRH2-F1
#
_cell.length_a   1.000
_cell.length_b   1.000
_cell.length_c   1.000
_cell.angle_alpha   90.00
_cell.angle_beta   90.00
_cell.angle_gamma   90.00
#
_symmetry.space_group_name_H-M   'P 1'
#
loop_
_entity.id
_entity.type
_entity.pdbx_description
1 polymer ?
#
loop_
_entity_poly.entity_id
_entity_poly.type
_entity_poly.pdbx_seq_one_letter_code
_entity_poly.pdbx_strand_id
1 'polypeptide(L)'
;MSNLGEEVVRVISKCMIKPHQISEEAHKEINLTPWDLTMLSAHAIQKGLLFAKPPPSSDHEDGVMVKIIDQLKNSLSLTLSHFYPLSGRLSTKKQDGYSCSYKVFIDCSNSQGAEFIHAIAEYVTVVDILNPLDVPSVVRSFFALDGSINHDGHCEPLLVVQVTELVDGFFIDCSFNHVVGDGTSFWHFFSTWAEICKSTCRLLINDRSRLNPPLSMNYFGCSAGVVMGTTKAAELLSHGLGWAAWLLHEAVAGRTDDKVRKWLDN
;
A
#
# COMPACT_ATOMS: atom_id res chain seq x y z
N MET A 1 -36.23 13.01 -10.07
CA MET A 1 -35.06 12.12 -9.91
C MET A 1 -34.09 12.86 -9.01
N SER A 2 -34.14 12.54 -7.72
CA SER A 2 -33.53 13.31 -6.64
C SER A 2 -32.01 13.09 -6.59
N ASN A 3 -31.31 14.21 -6.46
CA ASN A 3 -29.87 14.40 -6.43
C ASN A 3 -29.24 13.89 -5.10
N LEU A 4 -29.39 12.60 -4.80
CA LEU A 4 -28.92 11.97 -3.54
C LEU A 4 -27.48 11.42 -3.62
N GLY A 5 -26.73 11.72 -4.69
CA GLY A 5 -25.40 11.14 -4.92
C GLY A 5 -24.24 11.90 -4.27
N GLU A 6 -24.39 13.17 -3.92
CA GLU A 6 -23.25 14.04 -3.54
C GLU A 6 -22.98 14.13 -2.03
N GLU A 7 -23.83 13.59 -1.14
CA GLU A 7 -23.72 13.80 0.31
C GLU A 7 -23.32 12.56 1.14
N VAL A 8 -23.02 11.41 0.52
CA VAL A 8 -22.78 10.16 1.28
C VAL A 8 -21.33 9.99 1.73
N VAL A 9 -20.37 10.50 0.95
CA VAL A 9 -18.92 10.38 1.25
C VAL A 9 -18.33 11.76 1.47
N ARG A 10 -17.74 11.96 2.65
CA ARG A 10 -17.09 13.21 3.03
C ARG A 10 -15.57 13.02 3.08
N VAL A 11 -14.84 13.80 2.29
CA VAL A 11 -13.37 13.80 2.34
C VAL A 11 -12.91 14.45 3.65
N ILE A 12 -12.11 13.73 4.43
CA ILE A 12 -11.49 14.22 5.68
C ILE A 12 -10.17 14.90 5.38
N SER A 13 -9.32 14.27 4.56
CA SER A 13 -8.02 14.84 4.20
C SER A 13 -7.52 14.33 2.85
N LYS A 14 -6.67 15.12 2.21
CA LYS A 14 -5.90 14.74 1.03
C LYS A 14 -4.43 15.06 1.27
N CYS A 15 -3.52 14.21 0.82
CA CYS A 15 -2.10 14.49 0.85
C CYS A 15 -1.37 13.80 -0.29
N MET A 16 -0.26 14.39 -0.73
CA MET A 16 0.62 13.78 -1.71
C MET A 16 1.67 12.90 -1.03
N ILE A 17 1.78 11.65 -1.45
CA ILE A 17 2.76 10.67 -0.97
C ILE A 17 3.88 10.57 -1.99
N LYS A 18 5.08 10.98 -1.57
CA LYS A 18 6.30 10.88 -2.37
C LYS A 18 7.03 9.56 -2.09
N PRO A 19 7.82 9.06 -3.06
CA PRO A 19 8.76 7.97 -2.80
C PRO A 19 9.69 8.32 -1.63
N HIS A 20 9.94 7.36 -0.74
CA HIS A 20 10.82 7.54 0.41
C HIS A 20 12.28 7.77 -0.01
N GLN A 21 12.73 7.02 -1.03
CA GLN A 21 14.03 7.18 -1.66
C GLN A 21 13.85 7.26 -3.17
N ILE A 22 14.58 8.18 -3.80
CA ILE A 22 14.58 8.38 -5.24
C ILE A 22 16.00 8.05 -5.72
N SER A 23 16.15 7.01 -6.55
CA SER A 23 17.41 6.75 -7.25
C SER A 23 17.70 7.89 -8.23
N GLU A 24 18.97 8.19 -8.52
CA GLU A 24 19.33 9.16 -9.57
C GLU A 24 18.70 8.83 -10.94
N GLU A 25 18.39 7.54 -11.19
CA GLU A 25 17.69 7.11 -12.40
C GLU A 25 16.25 7.58 -12.50
N ALA A 26 15.60 7.90 -11.38
CA ALA A 26 14.21 8.35 -11.33
C ALA A 26 14.03 9.84 -11.72
N HIS A 27 15.12 10.56 -12.03
CA HIS A 27 15.07 11.90 -12.61
C HIS A 27 14.90 11.90 -14.14
N LYS A 28 14.76 10.74 -14.78
CA LYS A 28 14.64 10.62 -16.23
C LYS A 28 13.19 10.67 -16.70
N GLU A 29 13.00 11.24 -17.88
CA GLU A 29 11.77 11.06 -18.66
C GLU A 29 11.59 9.58 -18.99
N ILE A 30 10.41 9.03 -18.73
CA ILE A 30 10.08 7.65 -19.09
C ILE A 30 9.28 7.67 -20.37
N ASN A 31 9.87 7.13 -21.44
CA ASN A 31 9.22 7.01 -22.73
C ASN A 31 8.12 5.97 -22.69
N LEU A 32 6.95 6.32 -23.23
CA LEU A 32 5.85 5.40 -23.42
C LEU A 32 6.07 4.57 -24.68
N THR A 33 5.79 3.28 -24.60
CA THR A 33 5.76 2.38 -25.76
C THR A 33 4.47 2.61 -26.57
N PRO A 34 4.40 2.11 -27.82
CA PRO A 34 3.15 2.16 -28.58
C PRO A 34 1.96 1.52 -27.85
N TRP A 35 2.18 0.46 -27.07
CA TRP A 35 1.14 -0.19 -26.28
C TRP A 35 0.62 0.74 -25.18
N ASP A 36 1.51 1.40 -24.45
CA ASP A 36 1.14 2.36 -23.40
C ASP A 36 0.36 3.54 -23.98
N LEU A 37 0.76 4.04 -25.15
CA LEU A 37 0.06 5.13 -25.84
C LEU A 37 -1.37 4.78 -26.24
N THR A 38 -1.66 3.52 -26.58
CA THR A 38 -3.04 3.09 -26.87
C THR A 38 -3.96 3.19 -25.65
N MET A 39 -3.40 3.26 -24.44
CA MET A 39 -4.17 3.37 -23.20
C MET A 39 -4.56 4.81 -22.86
N LEU A 40 -4.05 5.83 -23.56
CA LEU A 40 -4.32 7.25 -23.24
C LEU A 40 -5.82 7.60 -23.23
N SER A 41 -6.61 7.00 -24.11
CA SER A 41 -8.07 7.21 -24.19
C SER A 41 -8.89 6.21 -23.35
N ALA A 42 -8.24 5.26 -22.69
CA ALA A 42 -8.89 4.35 -21.76
C ALA A 42 -9.07 5.01 -20.39
N HIS A 43 -9.96 4.45 -19.57
CA HIS A 43 -10.07 4.82 -18.16
C HIS A 43 -8.91 4.24 -17.35
N ALA A 44 -8.67 4.80 -16.16
CA ALA A 44 -7.76 4.23 -15.19
C ALA A 44 -8.21 2.83 -14.75
N ILE A 45 -7.25 2.00 -14.34
CA ILE A 45 -7.56 0.75 -13.65
C ILE A 45 -8.03 1.11 -12.24
N GLN A 46 -9.24 0.72 -11.91
CA GLN A 46 -9.83 0.91 -10.59
C GLN A 46 -10.15 -0.45 -9.96
N LYS A 47 -9.60 -0.69 -8.77
CA LYS A 47 -9.95 -1.83 -7.92
C LYS A 47 -10.02 -1.39 -6.48
N GLY A 48 -11.03 -1.88 -5.79
CA GLY A 48 -11.22 -1.59 -4.38
C GLY A 48 -11.38 -2.85 -3.55
N LEU A 49 -10.92 -2.79 -2.30
CA LEU A 49 -11.02 -3.86 -1.33
C LEU A 49 -11.79 -3.38 -0.10
N LEU A 50 -12.78 -4.18 0.30
CA LEU A 50 -13.61 -3.93 1.48
C LEU A 50 -13.10 -4.75 2.66
N PHE A 51 -12.92 -4.11 3.81
CA PHE A 51 -12.45 -4.72 5.04
C PHE A 51 -13.42 -4.41 6.20
N ALA A 52 -13.62 -5.37 7.09
CA ALA A 52 -14.27 -5.12 8.38
C ALA A 52 -13.29 -4.43 9.33
N LYS A 53 -13.80 -3.55 10.19
CA LYS A 53 -13.02 -3.02 11.31
C LYS A 53 -12.77 -4.14 12.32
N PRO A 54 -11.63 -4.14 13.01
CA PRO A 54 -11.43 -5.05 14.13
C PRO A 54 -12.52 -4.81 15.20
N PRO A 55 -12.96 -5.85 15.93
CA PRO A 55 -13.94 -5.70 16.97
C PRO A 55 -13.44 -4.71 18.03
N PRO A 56 -14.33 -3.90 18.64
CA PRO A 56 -13.94 -2.91 19.60
C PRO A 56 -13.28 -3.57 20.81
N SER A 57 -12.00 -3.31 21.02
CA SER A 57 -11.32 -3.64 22.28
C SER A 57 -11.62 -2.53 23.28
N SER A 58 -11.86 -2.92 24.54
CA SER A 58 -12.47 -2.13 25.61
C SER A 58 -11.83 -0.78 25.97
N ASP A 59 -10.69 -0.41 25.38
CA ASP A 59 -9.89 0.72 25.86
C ASP A 59 -9.42 1.71 24.76
N HIS A 60 -9.56 1.41 23.45
CA HIS A 60 -8.95 2.23 22.40
C HIS A 60 -9.69 2.22 21.04
N GLU A 61 -10.96 2.63 20.98
CA GLU A 61 -11.60 2.92 19.67
C GLU A 61 -11.02 4.20 19.03
N ASP A 62 -10.70 5.21 19.85
CA ASP A 62 -10.11 6.47 19.39
C ASP A 62 -8.67 6.26 18.88
N GLY A 63 -8.53 6.17 17.56
CA GLY A 63 -7.24 6.25 16.87
C GLY A 63 -6.78 4.98 16.15
N VAL A 64 -7.53 3.87 16.16
CA VAL A 64 -7.18 2.68 15.35
C VAL A 64 -7.07 3.04 13.87
N MET A 65 -8.04 3.80 13.36
CA MET A 65 -8.07 4.19 11.96
C MET A 65 -7.00 5.21 11.61
N VAL A 66 -6.66 6.13 12.52
CA VAL A 66 -5.50 7.03 12.37
C VAL A 66 -4.22 6.21 12.18
N LYS A 67 -4.00 5.20 13.02
CA LYS A 67 -2.84 4.31 12.93
C LYS A 67 -2.81 3.52 11.60
N ILE A 68 -3.94 2.97 11.16
CA ILE A 68 -4.06 2.27 9.87
C ILE A 68 -3.72 3.23 8.71
N ILE A 69 -4.26 4.45 8.72
CA ILE A 69 -4.00 5.45 7.69
C ILE A 69 -2.51 5.83 7.65
N ASP A 70 -1.89 6.09 8.80
CA ASP A 70 -0.47 6.42 8.87
C ASP A 70 0.41 5.28 8.36
N GLN A 71 0.06 4.04 8.71
CA GLN A 71 0.75 2.85 8.22
C GLN A 71 0.62 2.73 6.70
N LEU A 72 -0.58 2.90 6.14
CA LEU A 72 -0.83 2.83 4.70
C LEU A 72 -0.05 3.91 3.94
N LYS A 73 0.00 5.14 4.46
CA LYS A 73 0.79 6.24 3.88
C LYS A 73 2.29 5.93 3.90
N ASN A 74 2.81 5.45 5.03
CA ASN A 74 4.23 5.12 5.18
C ASN A 74 4.64 3.96 4.27
N SER A 75 3.85 2.88 4.23
CA SER A 75 4.12 1.75 3.35
C SER A 75 4.01 2.13 1.88
N LEU A 76 3.05 2.99 1.51
CA LEU A 76 2.91 3.49 0.14
C LEU A 76 4.14 4.30 -0.28
N SER A 77 4.66 5.17 0.59
CA SER A 77 5.90 5.92 0.33
C SER A 77 7.10 5.00 0.07
N LEU A 78 7.23 3.91 0.83
CA LEU A 78 8.27 2.90 0.60
C LEU A 78 8.06 2.17 -0.72
N THR A 79 6.84 1.70 -1.00
CA THR A 79 6.50 1.01 -2.26
C THR A 79 6.76 1.89 -3.48
N LEU A 80 6.42 3.18 -3.43
CA LEU A 80 6.67 4.13 -4.51
C LEU A 80 8.16 4.33 -4.82
N SER A 81 9.08 3.93 -3.94
CA SER A 81 10.52 3.92 -4.26
C SER A 81 10.86 2.84 -5.30
N HIS A 82 10.10 1.74 -5.32
CA HIS A 82 10.22 0.68 -6.33
C HIS A 82 9.35 0.94 -7.56
N PHE A 83 8.22 1.64 -7.38
CA PHE A 83 7.26 1.97 -8.44
C PHE A 83 7.20 3.49 -8.70
N TYR A 84 8.36 4.13 -8.77
CA TYR A 84 8.48 5.59 -8.91
C TYR A 84 7.72 6.20 -10.10
N PRO A 85 7.48 5.52 -11.26
CA PRO A 85 6.70 6.11 -12.35
C PRO A 85 5.28 6.52 -11.93
N LEU A 86 4.68 5.82 -10.96
CA LEU A 86 3.35 6.12 -10.43
C LEU A 86 3.28 7.44 -9.66
N SER A 87 4.42 7.97 -9.25
CA SER A 87 4.50 9.26 -8.57
C SER A 87 4.56 10.45 -9.56
N GLY A 88 4.89 10.19 -10.83
CA GLY A 88 5.11 11.20 -11.86
C GLY A 88 3.82 11.83 -12.41
N ARG A 89 3.96 12.54 -13.52
CA ARG A 89 2.85 13.08 -14.33
C ARG A 89 3.10 12.85 -15.81
N LEU A 90 2.04 12.79 -16.61
CA LEU A 90 2.20 12.83 -18.07
C LEU A 90 2.66 14.23 -18.50
N SER A 91 3.50 14.26 -19.52
CA SER A 91 3.94 15.48 -20.16
C SER A 91 4.06 15.26 -21.66
N THR A 92 3.83 16.32 -22.42
CA THR A 92 3.89 16.31 -23.88
C THR A 92 4.91 17.32 -24.38
N LYS A 93 5.85 16.86 -25.21
CA LYS A 93 6.85 17.71 -25.86
C LYS A 93 6.78 17.55 -27.38
N LYS A 94 6.91 18.66 -28.11
CA LYS A 94 7.06 18.64 -29.56
C LYS A 94 8.46 18.11 -29.90
N GLN A 95 8.56 17.22 -30.88
CA GLN A 95 9.86 16.71 -31.32
C GLN A 95 10.48 17.64 -32.37
N ASP A 96 11.78 17.91 -32.23
CA ASP A 96 12.56 18.65 -33.21
C ASP A 96 12.79 17.83 -34.48
N GLY A 97 12.82 18.49 -35.64
CA GLY A 97 13.15 17.86 -36.93
C GLY A 97 11.99 17.19 -37.69
N TYR A 98 10.79 17.10 -37.09
CA TYR A 98 9.59 16.58 -37.77
C TYR A 98 8.45 17.61 -37.74
N SER A 99 7.76 17.81 -38.86
CA SER A 99 6.53 18.60 -38.87
C SER A 99 5.43 17.86 -38.11
N CYS A 100 4.92 18.46 -37.03
CA CYS A 100 3.78 17.95 -36.24
C CYS A 100 3.99 16.59 -35.54
N SER A 101 5.17 16.31 -35.00
CA SER A 101 5.41 15.16 -34.11
C SER A 101 5.41 15.59 -32.63
N TYR A 102 4.68 14.84 -31.80
CA TYR A 102 4.59 15.03 -30.36
C TYR A 102 4.97 13.74 -29.63
N LYS A 103 5.65 13.90 -28.49
CA LYS A 103 6.05 12.83 -27.60
C LYS A 103 5.31 12.99 -26.28
N VAL A 104 4.54 11.98 -25.90
CA VAL A 104 3.99 11.85 -24.55
C VAL A 104 4.91 10.96 -23.73
N PHE A 105 5.23 11.36 -22.51
CA PHE A 105 6.14 10.64 -21.60
C PHE A 105 5.74 10.89 -20.14
N ILE A 106 6.25 10.06 -19.23
CA ILE A 106 6.07 10.30 -17.78
C ILE A 106 7.25 11.14 -17.29
N ASP A 107 6.94 12.31 -16.74
CA ASP A 107 7.89 13.18 -16.05
C ASP A 107 7.92 12.84 -14.56
N CYS A 108 9.04 12.28 -14.11
CA CYS A 108 9.31 11.98 -12.70
C CYS A 108 10.16 13.06 -12.02
N SER A 109 10.72 14.03 -12.76
CA SER A 109 11.67 15.02 -12.25
C SER A 109 11.02 16.04 -11.31
N ASN A 110 9.77 16.40 -11.58
CA ASN A 110 8.95 17.31 -10.76
C ASN A 110 7.79 16.57 -10.07
N SER A 111 8.00 15.30 -9.72
CA SER A 111 6.99 14.45 -9.11
C SER A 111 6.40 15.09 -7.84
N GLN A 112 5.09 15.36 -7.88
CA GLN A 112 4.33 15.76 -6.69
C GLN A 112 4.03 14.56 -5.79
N GLY A 113 4.10 13.32 -6.32
CA GLY A 113 3.71 12.09 -5.63
C GLY A 113 2.43 11.47 -6.18
N ALA A 114 2.05 10.35 -5.56
CA ALA A 114 0.71 9.79 -5.66
C ALA A 114 -0.23 10.54 -4.69
N GLU A 115 -1.52 10.65 -5.00
CA GLU A 115 -2.47 11.26 -4.05
C GLU A 115 -3.03 10.18 -3.11
N PHE A 116 -3.12 10.52 -1.83
CA PHE A 116 -3.77 9.71 -0.81
C PHE A 116 -4.94 10.49 -0.21
N ILE A 117 -6.13 9.91 -0.30
CA ILE A 117 -7.38 10.50 0.20
C ILE A 117 -7.87 9.69 1.39
N HIS A 118 -8.19 10.37 2.48
CA HIS A 118 -8.94 9.78 3.58
C HIS A 118 -10.34 10.39 3.59
N ALA A 119 -11.36 9.56 3.53
CA ALA A 119 -12.76 9.94 3.49
C ALA A 119 -13.58 9.09 4.48
N ILE A 120 -14.82 9.51 4.74
CA ILE A 120 -15.76 8.80 5.61
C ILE A 120 -17.14 8.72 4.95
N ALA A 121 -17.79 7.57 5.10
CA ALA A 121 -19.19 7.35 4.79
C ALA A 121 -19.94 7.03 6.09
N GLU A 122 -20.44 8.07 6.75
CA GLU A 122 -20.92 8.03 8.15
C GLU A 122 -22.12 7.09 8.38
N TYR A 123 -22.84 6.74 7.32
CA TYR A 123 -24.09 5.97 7.40
C TYR A 123 -24.07 4.67 6.58
N VAL A 124 -22.89 4.23 6.13
CA VAL A 124 -22.75 3.02 5.31
C VAL A 124 -22.05 1.94 6.12
N THR A 125 -22.63 0.74 6.15
CA THR A 125 -22.02 -0.46 6.73
C THR A 125 -21.46 -1.38 5.64
N VAL A 126 -20.63 -2.34 6.03
CA VAL A 126 -20.15 -3.43 5.16
C VAL A 126 -21.32 -4.22 4.59
N VAL A 127 -22.35 -4.47 5.40
CA VAL A 127 -23.55 -5.22 5.00
C VAL A 127 -24.34 -4.47 3.92
N ASP A 128 -24.43 -3.14 3.99
CA ASP A 128 -25.12 -2.34 2.97
C ASP A 128 -24.48 -2.48 1.58
N ILE A 129 -23.19 -2.83 1.52
CA ILE A 129 -22.44 -3.06 0.29
C ILE A 129 -22.62 -4.50 -0.22
N LEU A 130 -22.64 -5.49 0.70
CA LEU A 130 -22.58 -6.91 0.35
C LEU A 130 -23.96 -7.58 0.16
N ASN A 131 -25.01 -7.09 0.81
CA ASN A 131 -26.34 -7.70 0.74
C ASN A 131 -27.12 -7.44 -0.56
N PRO A 132 -27.05 -6.25 -1.18
CA PRO A 132 -27.77 -5.98 -2.42
C PRO A 132 -27.35 -6.92 -3.56
N LEU A 133 -28.28 -7.22 -4.47
CA LEU A 133 -28.01 -8.06 -5.65
C LEU A 133 -27.05 -7.38 -6.63
N ASP A 134 -27.24 -6.07 -6.81
CA ASP A 134 -26.43 -5.21 -7.68
C ASP A 134 -25.48 -4.36 -6.83
N VAL A 135 -24.35 -3.95 -7.41
CA VAL A 135 -23.40 -3.05 -6.74
C VAL A 135 -24.10 -1.72 -6.41
N PRO A 136 -24.20 -1.33 -5.12
CA PRO A 136 -24.86 -0.10 -4.74
C PRO A 136 -24.19 1.13 -5.34
N SER A 137 -24.98 2.14 -5.75
CA SER A 137 -24.45 3.35 -6.39
C SER A 137 -23.46 4.13 -5.52
N VAL A 138 -23.58 4.01 -4.18
CA VAL A 138 -22.64 4.61 -3.23
C VAL A 138 -21.22 4.07 -3.41
N VAL A 139 -21.05 2.82 -3.84
CA VAL A 139 -19.72 2.21 -4.03
C VAL A 139 -18.91 3.00 -5.06
N ARG A 140 -19.57 3.59 -6.07
CA ARG A 140 -18.92 4.45 -7.07
C ARG A 140 -18.21 5.65 -6.44
N SER A 141 -18.76 6.22 -5.36
CA SER A 141 -18.16 7.35 -4.62
C SER A 141 -16.95 6.97 -3.75
N PHE A 142 -16.66 5.67 -3.61
CA PHE A 142 -15.46 5.20 -2.91
C PHE A 142 -14.22 5.16 -3.80
N PHE A 143 -14.40 5.29 -5.12
CA PHE A 143 -13.32 5.32 -6.10
C PHE A 143 -12.95 6.76 -6.44
N ALA A 144 -11.67 7.10 -6.29
CA ALA A 144 -11.16 8.37 -6.78
C ALA A 144 -11.05 8.35 -8.32
N LEU A 145 -11.02 9.51 -8.97
CA LEU A 145 -10.85 9.62 -10.44
C LEU A 145 -11.89 8.83 -11.27
N ASP A 146 -13.08 8.57 -10.71
CA ASP A 146 -14.17 7.93 -11.46
C ASP A 146 -14.55 8.79 -12.67
N GLY A 147 -14.54 8.16 -13.85
CA GLY A 147 -14.79 8.83 -15.13
C GLY A 147 -13.58 9.56 -15.74
N SER A 148 -12.42 9.62 -15.06
CA SER A 148 -11.19 10.15 -15.64
C SER A 148 -10.61 9.20 -16.70
N ILE A 149 -10.03 9.77 -17.75
CA ILE A 149 -9.27 9.02 -18.75
C ILE A 149 -7.77 9.16 -18.47
N ASN A 150 -6.97 8.22 -18.96
CA ASN A 150 -5.55 8.20 -18.65
C ASN A 150 -4.79 9.42 -19.16
N HIS A 151 -5.25 10.06 -20.23
CA HIS A 151 -4.70 11.33 -20.73
C HIS A 151 -4.77 12.45 -19.68
N ASP A 152 -5.73 12.42 -18.75
CA ASP A 152 -5.88 13.41 -17.69
C ASP A 152 -4.69 13.39 -16.71
N GLY A 153 -3.83 12.36 -16.76
CA GLY A 153 -2.58 12.28 -16.00
C GLY A 153 -1.57 13.41 -16.25
N HIS A 154 -1.87 14.33 -17.19
CA HIS A 154 -1.16 15.61 -17.33
C HIS A 154 -1.47 16.58 -16.19
N CYS A 155 -2.67 16.51 -15.64
CA CYS A 155 -3.16 17.36 -14.55
C CYS A 155 -3.44 16.56 -13.28
N GLU A 156 -3.90 15.32 -13.43
CA GLU A 156 -4.24 14.41 -12.33
C GLU A 156 -3.06 13.50 -11.94
N PRO A 157 -3.02 12.98 -10.70
CA PRO A 157 -2.06 11.96 -10.30
C PRO A 157 -2.18 10.68 -11.13
N LEU A 158 -1.04 10.03 -11.39
CA LEU A 158 -1.02 8.72 -12.06
C LEU A 158 -1.42 7.56 -11.12
N LEU A 159 -1.42 7.82 -9.82
CA LEU A 159 -1.91 6.91 -8.79
C LEU A 159 -2.66 7.72 -7.73
N VAL A 160 -3.88 7.27 -7.43
CA VAL A 160 -4.67 7.75 -6.29
C VAL A 160 -5.10 6.56 -5.45
N VAL A 161 -4.90 6.68 -4.14
CA VAL A 161 -5.40 5.72 -3.15
C VAL A 161 -6.41 6.45 -2.28
N GLN A 162 -7.65 5.96 -2.24
CA GLN A 162 -8.66 6.48 -1.32
C GLN A 162 -9.00 5.43 -0.27
N VAL A 163 -8.88 5.81 1.01
CA VAL A 163 -9.41 5.02 2.12
C VAL A 163 -10.69 5.67 2.61
N THR A 164 -11.81 4.97 2.43
CA THR A 164 -13.12 5.43 2.89
C THR A 164 -13.52 4.64 4.14
N GLU A 165 -13.60 5.32 5.26
CA GLU A 165 -14.03 4.75 6.52
C GLU A 165 -15.56 4.55 6.52
N LEU A 166 -16.02 3.36 6.89
CA LEU A 166 -17.43 2.99 7.03
C LEU A 166 -17.78 2.89 8.52
N VAL A 167 -19.04 2.62 8.85
CA VAL A 167 -19.48 2.42 10.24
C VAL A 167 -18.70 1.26 10.90
N ASP A 168 -18.71 0.09 10.28
CA ASP A 168 -18.15 -1.17 10.78
C ASP A 168 -17.01 -1.72 9.90
N GLY A 169 -16.49 -0.90 8.98
CA GLY A 169 -15.50 -1.30 7.99
C GLY A 169 -14.70 -0.14 7.41
N PHE A 170 -13.90 -0.44 6.40
CA PHE A 170 -13.27 0.55 5.55
C PHE A 170 -13.04 -0.03 4.15
N PHE A 171 -13.03 0.85 3.16
CA PHE A 171 -12.79 0.51 1.76
C PHE A 171 -11.49 1.15 1.29
N ILE A 172 -10.61 0.38 0.66
CA ILE A 172 -9.38 0.88 0.04
C ILE A 172 -9.56 0.81 -1.48
N ASP A 173 -9.67 1.97 -2.11
CA ASP A 173 -9.56 2.17 -3.56
C ASP A 173 -8.09 2.32 -3.98
N CYS A 174 -7.78 1.80 -5.16
CA CYS A 174 -6.58 2.08 -5.91
C CYS A 174 -6.96 2.40 -7.36
N SER A 175 -6.77 3.66 -7.73
CA SER A 175 -6.98 4.22 -9.06
C SER A 175 -5.63 4.44 -9.73
N PHE A 176 -5.31 3.60 -10.72
CA PHE A 176 -4.01 3.45 -11.34
C PHE A 176 -4.09 3.79 -12.84
N ASN A 177 -3.32 4.78 -13.28
CA ASN A 177 -3.32 5.20 -14.68
C ASN A 177 -2.76 4.08 -15.58
N HIS A 178 -3.58 3.58 -16.50
CA HIS A 178 -3.30 2.37 -17.29
C HIS A 178 -2.14 2.57 -18.30
N VAL A 179 -1.74 3.82 -18.57
CA VAL A 179 -0.55 4.13 -19.37
C VAL A 179 0.74 3.70 -18.66
N VAL A 180 0.73 3.61 -17.32
CA VAL A 180 1.93 3.24 -16.54
C VAL A 180 2.12 1.72 -16.47
N GLY A 181 1.07 0.94 -16.68
CA GLY A 181 1.13 -0.52 -16.59
C GLY A 181 -0.21 -1.20 -16.83
N ASP A 182 -0.17 -2.51 -17.03
CA ASP A 182 -1.34 -3.34 -17.27
C ASP A 182 -1.91 -3.93 -15.97
N GLY A 183 -2.93 -4.80 -16.10
CA GLY A 183 -3.53 -5.49 -14.95
C GLY A 183 -2.55 -6.38 -14.16
N THR A 184 -1.51 -6.93 -14.81
CA THR A 184 -0.46 -7.71 -14.14
C THR A 184 0.43 -6.80 -13.32
N SER A 185 0.87 -5.68 -13.90
CA SER A 185 1.64 -4.64 -13.20
C SER A 185 0.87 -4.05 -12.03
N PHE A 186 -0.44 -3.82 -12.20
CA PHE A 186 -1.34 -3.36 -11.14
C PHE A 186 -1.32 -4.31 -9.94
N TRP A 187 -1.55 -5.60 -10.15
CA TRP A 187 -1.57 -6.57 -9.05
C TRP A 187 -0.19 -6.80 -8.45
N HIS A 188 0.87 -6.67 -9.24
CA HIS A 188 2.23 -6.69 -8.72
C HIS A 188 2.47 -5.53 -7.74
N PHE A 189 2.14 -4.29 -8.15
CA PHE A 189 2.19 -3.11 -7.29
C PHE A 189 1.37 -3.31 -6.00
N PHE A 190 0.11 -3.72 -6.13
CA PHE A 190 -0.79 -3.86 -4.99
C PHE A 190 -0.32 -4.95 -4.01
N SER A 191 0.20 -6.07 -4.53
CA SER A 191 0.76 -7.15 -3.71
C SER A 191 2.02 -6.70 -2.98
N THR A 192 2.94 -6.02 -3.66
CA THR A 192 4.16 -5.48 -3.02
C THR A 192 3.82 -4.42 -1.98
N TRP A 193 2.82 -3.56 -2.23
CA TRP A 193 2.35 -2.60 -1.23
C TRP A 193 1.80 -3.31 0.01
N ALA A 194 0.94 -4.31 -0.18
CA ALA A 194 0.40 -5.11 0.92
C ALA A 194 1.50 -5.85 1.72
N GLU A 195 2.56 -6.33 1.05
CA GLU A 195 3.70 -6.97 1.70
C GLU A 195 4.53 -5.97 2.52
N ILE A 196 4.85 -4.81 1.96
CA ILE A 196 5.59 -3.74 2.67
C ILE A 196 4.76 -3.17 3.82
N CYS A 197 3.44 -3.18 3.69
CA CYS A 197 2.53 -2.77 4.75
C CYS A 197 2.54 -3.75 5.95
N LYS A 198 3.11 -4.96 5.85
CA LYS A 198 3.27 -5.86 7.01
C LYS A 198 4.42 -5.38 7.91
N SER A 199 4.21 -5.42 9.22
CA SER A 199 5.29 -5.15 10.18
C SER A 199 6.06 -6.42 10.50
N THR A 200 7.36 -6.39 10.24
CA THR A 200 8.27 -7.46 10.64
C THR A 200 9.30 -6.90 11.61
N CYS A 201 9.37 -7.49 12.80
CA CYS A 201 10.41 -7.22 13.77
C CYS A 201 11.39 -8.41 13.82
N ARG A 202 12.68 -8.14 13.68
CA ARG A 202 13.74 -9.15 13.71
C ARG A 202 14.55 -8.99 15.00
N LEU A 203 14.76 -10.09 15.70
CA LEU A 203 15.56 -10.12 16.92
C LEU A 203 16.71 -11.13 16.76
N LEU A 204 17.93 -10.67 17.06
CA LEU A 204 19.08 -11.54 17.16
C LEU A 204 19.06 -12.23 18.52
N ILE A 205 19.18 -13.56 18.56
CA ILE A 205 19.17 -14.34 19.79
C ILE A 205 20.34 -15.30 19.90
N ASN A 206 20.71 -15.63 21.14
CA ASN A 206 21.74 -16.61 21.45
C ASN A 206 21.17 -18.02 21.39
N ASP A 207 21.74 -18.88 20.54
CA ASP A 207 21.31 -20.27 20.37
C ASP A 207 22.10 -21.26 21.24
N ARG A 208 23.17 -20.82 21.92
CA ARG A 208 24.08 -21.71 22.67
C ARG A 208 23.35 -22.59 23.68
N SER A 209 22.45 -22.01 24.47
CA SER A 209 21.68 -22.71 25.49
C SER A 209 20.45 -23.45 24.95
N ARG A 210 20.14 -23.29 23.67
CA ARG A 210 18.96 -23.88 23.01
C ARG A 210 19.26 -25.20 22.33
N LEU A 211 20.54 -25.49 22.10
CA LEU A 211 21.00 -26.75 21.55
C LEU A 211 20.99 -27.86 22.61
N ASN A 212 20.82 -29.12 22.18
CA ASN A 212 20.93 -30.29 23.03
C ASN A 212 21.95 -31.30 22.44
N PRO A 213 23.13 -31.51 23.05
CA PRO A 213 23.62 -30.82 24.25
C PRO A 213 23.91 -29.32 24.00
N PRO A 214 23.81 -28.45 25.02
CA PRO A 214 24.08 -27.03 24.86
C PRO A 214 25.55 -26.77 24.52
N LEU A 215 25.80 -25.72 23.73
CA LEU A 215 27.16 -25.30 23.41
C LEU A 215 27.86 -24.78 24.67
N SER A 216 29.14 -25.14 24.80
CA SER A 216 29.99 -24.67 25.89
C SER A 216 30.02 -23.14 25.95
N MET A 217 30.02 -22.59 27.16
CA MET A 217 30.24 -21.15 27.37
C MET A 217 31.61 -20.67 26.88
N ASN A 218 32.58 -21.59 26.74
CA ASN A 218 33.91 -21.32 26.20
C ASN A 218 33.98 -21.43 24.67
N TYR A 219 32.85 -21.68 24.00
CA TYR A 219 32.80 -21.70 22.54
C TYR A 219 32.99 -20.28 21.98
N PHE A 220 34.15 -20.04 21.37
CA PHE A 220 34.56 -18.73 20.86
C PHE A 220 33.78 -18.28 19.61
N GLY A 221 33.16 -19.23 18.89
CA GLY A 221 32.42 -18.94 17.66
C GLY A 221 31.08 -18.19 17.88
N CYS A 222 30.53 -17.64 16.80
CA CYS A 222 29.22 -16.99 16.82
C CYS A 222 28.10 -18.03 16.68
N SER A 223 27.32 -18.21 17.74
CA SER A 223 26.10 -19.01 17.73
C SER A 223 24.90 -18.10 18.01
N ALA A 224 24.54 -17.34 16.98
CA ALA A 224 23.42 -16.41 17.00
C ALA A 224 22.45 -16.71 15.86
N GLY A 225 21.17 -16.68 16.20
CA GLY A 225 20.07 -16.89 15.28
C GLY A 225 19.22 -15.64 15.13
N VAL A 226 18.60 -15.45 13.96
CA VAL A 226 17.55 -14.44 13.79
C VAL A 226 16.19 -15.10 14.00
N VAL A 227 15.37 -14.54 14.89
CA VAL A 227 13.94 -14.83 14.94
C VAL A 227 13.16 -13.65 14.39
N MET A 228 12.01 -13.94 13.81
CA MET A 228 11.14 -12.94 13.20
C MET A 228 9.77 -13.02 13.85
N GLY A 229 9.32 -11.89 14.37
CA GLY A 229 7.91 -11.65 14.67
C GLY A 229 7.30 -10.91 13.49
N THR A 230 6.35 -11.54 12.81
CA THR A 230 5.61 -10.90 11.71
C THR A 230 4.19 -10.69 12.17
N THR A 231 3.69 -9.48 11.98
CA THR A 231 2.30 -9.14 12.23
C THR A 231 1.84 -8.12 11.19
N LYS A 232 0.53 -8.04 10.99
CA LYS A 232 -0.04 -6.92 10.25
C LYS A 232 0.14 -5.68 11.10
N ALA A 233 0.58 -4.54 10.54
CA ALA A 233 0.73 -3.40 11.44
C ALA A 233 -0.60 -2.90 12.01
N ALA A 234 -1.76 -3.21 11.41
CA ALA A 234 -3.05 -2.97 12.05
C ALA A 234 -3.18 -3.68 13.41
N GLU A 235 -2.70 -4.93 13.52
CA GLU A 235 -2.67 -5.69 14.78
C GLU A 235 -1.60 -5.15 15.74
N LEU A 236 -0.42 -4.79 15.20
CA LEU A 236 0.64 -4.15 15.99
C LEU A 236 0.15 -2.84 16.64
N LEU A 237 -0.61 -2.07 15.88
CA LEU A 237 -1.11 -0.75 16.26
C LEU A 237 -2.31 -0.86 17.21
N SER A 238 -3.15 -1.89 17.07
CA SER A 238 -4.29 -2.15 17.97
C SER A 238 -3.85 -2.70 19.32
N HIS A 239 -2.83 -3.56 19.37
CA HIS A 239 -2.39 -4.22 20.60
C HIS A 239 -1.17 -3.57 21.27
N GLY A 240 -0.48 -2.68 20.58
CA GLY A 240 0.64 -1.92 21.11
C GLY A 240 1.93 -2.74 21.34
N LEU A 241 2.94 -2.09 21.92
CA LEU A 241 4.29 -2.65 22.04
C LEU A 241 4.38 -3.86 22.98
N GLY A 242 3.49 -3.98 23.98
CA GLY A 242 3.47 -5.12 24.89
C GLY A 242 3.10 -6.43 24.18
N TRP A 243 2.13 -6.37 23.28
CA TRP A 243 1.76 -7.51 22.44
C TRP A 243 2.81 -7.81 21.36
N ALA A 244 3.42 -6.77 20.78
CA ALA A 244 4.56 -6.94 19.88
C ALA A 244 5.73 -7.66 20.57
N ALA A 245 6.03 -7.27 21.81
CA ALA A 245 7.04 -7.92 22.64
C ALA A 245 6.64 -9.35 23.00
N TRP A 246 5.35 -9.63 23.22
CA TRP A 246 4.84 -10.98 23.41
C TRP A 246 4.97 -11.85 22.15
N LEU A 247 4.65 -11.34 20.96
CA LEU A 247 4.87 -12.06 19.70
C LEU A 247 6.35 -12.40 19.48
N LEU A 248 7.23 -11.44 19.78
CA LEU A 248 8.67 -11.70 19.77
C LEU A 248 9.04 -12.73 20.82
N HIS A 249 8.47 -12.66 22.04
CA HIS A 249 8.70 -13.64 23.08
C HIS A 249 8.26 -15.04 22.65
N GLU A 250 7.11 -15.21 22.01
CA GLU A 250 6.66 -16.50 21.47
C GLU A 250 7.60 -17.00 20.37
N ALA A 251 8.03 -16.12 19.45
CA ALA A 251 9.00 -16.47 18.42
C ALA A 251 10.35 -16.90 19.03
N VAL A 252 10.78 -16.26 20.11
CA VAL A 252 11.97 -16.59 20.89
C VAL A 252 11.79 -17.90 21.64
N ALA A 253 10.67 -18.10 22.35
CA ALA A 253 10.37 -19.32 23.11
C ALA A 253 10.26 -20.54 22.19
N GLY A 254 9.67 -20.35 21.01
CA GLY A 254 9.51 -21.39 20.00
C GLY A 254 10.79 -21.78 19.25
N ARG A 255 11.94 -21.14 19.52
CA ARG A 255 13.25 -21.49 18.93
C ARG A 255 13.92 -22.63 19.69
N THR A 256 13.66 -23.86 19.25
CA THR A 256 14.13 -25.12 19.85
C THR A 256 15.37 -25.71 19.15
N ASP A 257 16.03 -26.69 19.77
CA ASP A 257 17.19 -27.42 19.20
C ASP A 257 16.95 -27.87 17.74
N ASP A 258 15.84 -28.57 17.49
CA ASP A 258 15.47 -29.05 16.15
C ASP A 258 15.40 -27.93 15.11
N LYS A 259 14.86 -26.77 15.50
CA LYS A 259 14.76 -25.62 14.59
C LYS A 259 16.10 -24.95 14.34
N VAL A 260 16.98 -24.91 15.34
CA VAL A 260 18.35 -24.41 15.19
C VAL A 260 19.14 -25.33 14.25
N ARG A 261 19.05 -26.65 14.43
CA ARG A 261 19.73 -27.65 13.58
C ARG A 261 19.22 -27.62 12.15
N LYS A 262 17.89 -27.62 11.96
CA LYS A 262 17.28 -27.48 10.63
C LYS A 262 17.72 -26.21 9.91
N TRP A 263 18.02 -25.13 10.63
CA TRP A 263 18.54 -23.91 10.02
C TRP A 263 20.00 -24.03 9.57
N LEU A 264 20.82 -24.81 10.30
CA LEU A 264 22.22 -25.09 9.93
C LEU A 264 22.34 -26.06 8.74
N ASP A 265 21.32 -26.89 8.52
CA ASP A 265 21.29 -27.90 7.46
C ASP A 265 20.79 -27.37 6.10
N ASN A 266 20.34 -26.10 6.03
CA ASN A 266 19.97 -25.40 4.77
C ASN A 266 21.07 -24.45 4.34
#